data_AF-A0AAW1CMG4-F1
#
_entry.id   AF-A0AAW1CMG4-F1
#
_cell.length_a   1.000
_cell.length_b   1.000
_cell.length_c   1.000
_cell.angle_alpha   90.00
_cell.angle_beta   90.00
_cell.angle_gamma   90.00
#
_symmetry.space_group_name_H-M   'P 1'
#
loop_
_entity.id
_entity.type
_entity.pdbx_description
1 polymer ?
#
loop_
_entity_poly.entity_id
_entity_poly.type
_entity_poly.pdbx_seq_one_letter_code
_entity_poly.pdbx_strand_id
1 'polypeptide(L)'
;MWPSCSLYACLLLSFIPFLIEAEVLAPPYFNIAGNRKIEASSTCGVGVEQPELYCKLVGASQDFRDSDNTLIDGQVCQYFCLISFILQRYF
;
A
#
# COMPACT_ATOMS: atom_id res chain seq x y z
N MET A 1 -48.30 -40.53 -22.58
CA MET A 1 -47.18 -39.56 -22.63
C MET A 1 -45.99 -40.21 -21.94
N TRP A 2 -44.87 -40.37 -22.66
CA TRP A 2 -43.98 -41.53 -22.52
C TRP A 2 -42.90 -41.36 -21.43
N PRO A 3 -42.72 -42.32 -20.49
CA PRO A 3 -41.69 -42.27 -19.43
C PRO A 3 -40.25 -42.33 -19.98
N SER A 4 -40.09 -42.79 -21.23
CA SER A 4 -38.83 -42.85 -21.95
C SER A 4 -38.25 -41.48 -22.30
N CYS A 5 -39.08 -40.46 -22.56
CA CYS A 5 -38.58 -39.08 -22.77
C CYS A 5 -38.02 -38.47 -21.48
N SER A 6 -38.62 -38.79 -20.32
CA SER A 6 -38.18 -38.26 -19.02
C SER A 6 -36.81 -38.80 -18.62
N LEU A 7 -36.56 -40.09 -18.87
CA LEU A 7 -35.27 -40.73 -18.55
C LEU A 7 -34.14 -40.18 -19.43
N TYR A 8 -34.41 -39.94 -20.70
CA TYR A 8 -33.42 -39.37 -21.63
C TYR A 8 -33.06 -37.93 -21.24
N ALA A 9 -34.04 -37.14 -20.81
CA ALA A 9 -33.82 -35.79 -20.31
C ALA A 9 -32.95 -35.78 -19.03
N CYS A 10 -33.21 -36.68 -18.08
CA CYS A 10 -32.39 -36.81 -16.87
C CYS A 10 -30.93 -37.22 -17.18
N LEU A 11 -30.72 -38.12 -18.14
CA LEU A 11 -29.38 -38.51 -18.57
C LEU A 11 -28.63 -37.34 -19.22
N LEU A 12 -29.29 -36.55 -20.06
CA LEU A 12 -28.70 -35.35 -20.66
C LEU A 12 -28.36 -34.28 -19.60
N LEU A 13 -29.22 -34.08 -18.60
CA LEU A 13 -28.99 -33.15 -17.49
C LEU A 13 -27.76 -33.54 -16.63
N SER A 14 -27.50 -34.84 -16.48
CA SER A 14 -26.34 -35.33 -15.71
C SER A 14 -24.97 -35.06 -16.36
N PHE A 15 -24.94 -34.80 -17.67
CA PHE A 15 -23.73 -34.53 -18.44
C PHE A 15 -23.33 -33.04 -18.49
N ILE A 16 -24.24 -32.14 -18.13
CA ILE A 16 -24.00 -30.69 -18.10
C ILE A 16 -22.83 -30.26 -17.18
N PRO A 17 -22.65 -30.78 -15.95
CA PRO A 17 -21.56 -30.33 -15.07
C PRO A 17 -20.16 -30.71 -15.59
N PHE A 18 -20.05 -31.69 -16.49
CA PHE A 18 -18.79 -32.06 -17.14
C PHE A 18 -18.33 -31.05 -18.20
N LEU A 19 -19.21 -30.13 -18.61
CA LEU A 19 -18.90 -29.06 -19.58
C LEU A 19 -18.48 -27.75 -18.90
N ILE A 20 -18.41 -27.72 -17.56
CA ILE A 20 -18.03 -26.53 -16.81
C ILE A 20 -16.53 -26.57 -16.53
N GLU A 21 -15.77 -25.74 -17.23
CA GLU A 21 -14.35 -25.54 -16.95
C GLU A 21 -14.21 -24.39 -15.94
N ALA A 22 -13.75 -24.71 -14.73
CA ALA A 22 -13.50 -23.72 -13.71
C ALA A 22 -12.11 -23.10 -13.92
N GLU A 23 -12.08 -21.81 -14.23
CA GLU A 23 -10.83 -21.07 -14.39
C GLU A 23 -10.44 -20.38 -13.07
N VAL A 24 -9.17 -20.50 -12.68
CA VAL A 24 -8.63 -19.77 -11.53
C VAL A 24 -8.21 -18.39 -11.98
N LEU A 25 -9.06 -17.40 -11.74
CA LEU A 25 -8.77 -16.00 -12.03
C LEU A 25 -7.85 -15.43 -10.95
N ALA A 26 -6.59 -15.16 -11.32
CA ALA A 26 -5.66 -14.42 -10.48
C ALA A 26 -5.73 -12.93 -10.86
N PRO A 27 -6.27 -12.05 -9.99
CA PRO A 27 -6.28 -10.62 -10.27
C PRO A 27 -4.84 -10.07 -10.33
N PRO A 28 -4.62 -8.95 -11.03
CA PRO A 28 -3.30 -8.34 -11.11
C PRO A 28 -2.85 -7.84 -9.74
N TYR A 29 -1.54 -7.85 -9.50
CA TYR A 29 -0.95 -7.23 -8.33
C TYR A 29 -1.16 -5.71 -8.39
N PHE A 30 -1.71 -5.14 -7.33
CA PHE A 30 -1.86 -3.69 -7.20
C PHE A 30 -1.51 -3.24 -5.78
N ASN A 31 -1.09 -1.97 -5.65
CA ASN A 31 -0.83 -1.38 -4.34
C ASN A 31 -2.17 -1.07 -3.66
N ILE A 32 -2.55 -1.87 -2.66
CA ILE A 32 -3.77 -1.68 -1.87
C ILE A 32 -3.81 -0.34 -1.11
N ALA A 33 -2.64 0.24 -0.83
CA ALA A 33 -2.50 1.55 -0.17
C ALA A 33 -2.44 2.72 -1.16
N GLY A 34 -2.37 2.46 -2.47
CA GLY A 34 -2.32 3.50 -3.49
C GLY A 34 -3.56 4.40 -3.44
N ASN A 35 -3.34 5.73 -3.38
CA ASN A 35 -4.38 6.75 -3.30
C ASN A 35 -5.39 6.55 -2.15
N ARG A 36 -5.00 5.82 -1.10
CA ARG A 36 -5.82 5.66 0.11
C ARG A 36 -5.45 6.73 1.13
N LYS A 37 -6.48 7.22 1.84
CA LYS A 37 -6.27 8.06 3.02
C LYS A 37 -5.83 7.16 4.17
N ILE A 38 -4.63 7.40 4.69
CA ILE A 38 -4.07 6.66 5.82
C ILE A 38 -4.21 7.51 7.08
N GLU A 39 -4.59 6.88 8.18
CA GLU A 39 -4.63 7.48 9.50
C GLU A 39 -3.41 7.03 10.30
N ALA A 40 -2.74 7.99 10.94
CA ALA A 40 -1.59 7.74 11.81
C ALA A 40 -1.92 8.18 13.24
N SER A 41 -1.55 7.35 14.22
CA SER A 41 -1.69 7.70 15.63
C SER A 41 -0.70 8.78 16.09
N SER A 42 0.40 8.97 15.35
CA SER A 42 1.42 9.97 15.62
C SER A 42 2.09 10.44 14.33
N THR A 43 2.25 11.75 14.19
CA THR A 43 2.96 12.40 13.06
C THR A 43 3.80 13.54 13.63
N CYS A 44 5.06 13.65 13.20
CA CYS A 44 5.92 14.76 13.62
C CYS A 44 5.44 16.08 13.03
N GLY A 45 5.70 17.18 13.73
CA GLY A 45 5.31 18.53 13.31
C GLY A 45 3.86 18.91 13.63
N VAL A 46 3.10 18.06 14.33
CA VAL A 46 1.70 18.32 14.72
C VAL A 46 1.66 19.06 16.06
N GLY A 47 1.01 20.23 16.09
CA GLY A 47 0.86 21.02 17.31
C GLY A 47 2.08 21.86 17.68
N VAL A 48 3.03 22.00 16.76
CA VAL A 48 4.23 22.84 16.91
C VAL A 48 4.24 23.92 15.81
N GLU A 49 4.69 25.12 16.17
CA GLU A 49 4.85 26.23 15.21
C GLU A 49 6.18 26.17 14.45
N GLN A 50 7.15 25.42 14.98
CA GLN A 50 8.53 25.35 14.49
C GLN A 50 8.88 23.91 14.08
N PRO A 51 9.79 23.71 13.13
CA PRO A 51 10.14 22.36 12.65
C PRO A 51 10.73 21.51 13.77
N GLU A 52 10.24 20.28 13.89
CA GLU A 52 10.81 19.28 14.79
C GLU A 52 12.16 18.76 14.26
N LEU A 53 13.09 18.55 15.19
CA LEU A 53 14.38 17.91 14.93
C LEU A 53 14.16 16.42 14.64
N TYR A 54 14.74 15.93 13.56
CA TYR A 54 14.90 14.50 13.34
C TYR A 54 16.35 14.18 12.96
N CYS A 55 16.85 13.05 13.44
CA CYS A 55 18.19 12.56 13.14
C CYS A 55 18.11 11.29 12.31
N LYS A 56 18.87 11.24 11.22
CA LYS A 56 19.03 10.03 10.41
C LYS A 56 20.32 9.32 10.79
N LEU A 57 20.21 8.00 10.94
CA LEU A 57 21.38 7.13 11.03
C LEU A 57 21.98 7.00 9.62
N VAL A 58 23.20 7.49 9.43
CA VAL A 58 23.92 7.39 8.16
C VAL A 58 25.11 6.44 8.31
N GLY A 59 25.39 5.66 7.27
CA GLY A 59 26.59 4.81 7.20
C GLY A 59 27.86 5.62 6.91
N ALA A 60 28.97 4.92 6.65
CA ALA A 60 30.28 5.53 6.41
C ALA A 60 30.35 6.49 5.21
N SER A 61 29.39 6.41 4.28
CA SER A 61 29.26 7.33 3.14
C SER A 61 28.21 8.39 3.47
N GLN A 62 28.66 9.52 4.00
CA GLN A 62 27.80 10.66 4.25
C GLN A 62 27.63 11.47 2.96
N ASP A 63 26.44 11.44 2.36
CA ASP A 63 26.06 12.42 1.34
C ASP A 63 25.78 13.77 2.03
N PHE A 64 26.84 14.55 2.25
CA PHE A 64 26.80 15.94 2.74
C PHE A 64 26.25 16.94 1.70
N ARG A 65 25.31 16.51 0.86
CA ARG A 65 24.79 17.33 -0.24
C ARG A 65 23.74 18.37 0.18
N ASP A 66 23.41 18.44 1.47
CA ASP A 66 22.40 19.35 2.01
C ASP A 66 23.04 20.29 3.04
N SER A 67 22.93 21.60 2.81
CA SER A 67 23.56 22.66 3.62
C SER A 67 22.92 22.85 5.00
N ASP A 68 21.74 22.28 5.23
CA ASP A 68 20.99 22.37 6.50
C ASP A 68 21.20 21.16 7.43
N ASN A 69 22.19 20.31 7.12
CA ASN A 69 22.52 19.16 7.95
C ASN A 69 23.41 19.56 9.13
N THR A 70 22.92 19.33 10.34
CA THR A 70 23.69 19.48 11.59
C THR A 70 24.22 18.13 12.04
N LEU A 71 25.45 18.09 12.56
CA LEU A 71 26.04 16.86 13.09
C LEU A 71 25.93 16.86 14.61
N ILE A 72 25.15 15.92 15.15
CA ILE A 72 24.90 15.79 16.58
C ILE A 72 25.22 14.33 16.96
N ASP A 73 26.18 14.13 17.85
CA ASP A 73 26.63 12.79 18.30
C ASP A 73 26.97 11.80 17.18
N GLY A 74 27.59 12.31 16.09
CA GLY A 74 27.96 11.49 14.94
C GLY A 74 26.80 11.12 14.01
N GLN A 75 25.61 11.65 14.27
CA GLN A 75 24.43 11.51 13.42
C GLN A 75 24.17 12.79 12.64
N VAL A 76 23.51 12.65 11.50
CA VAL A 76 23.09 13.80 10.69
C VAL A 76 21.65 14.13 11.04
N CYS A 77 21.44 15.33 11.56
CA CYS A 77 20.14 15.82 12.03
C CYS A 77 19.70 17.06 11.27
N GLN A 78 18.39 17.20 11.08
CA GLN A 78 17.80 18.31 10.35
C GLN A 78 16.48 18.75 11.01
N TYR A 79 16.27 20.07 11.08
CA TYR A 79 15.02 20.67 11.55
C TYR A 79 14.07 20.90 10.38
N PHE A 80 13.48 19.83 9.84
CA PHE A 80 12.61 19.91 8.67
C PHE A 80 11.18 19.37 8.90
N CYS A 81 10.93 18.68 10.02
CA CYS A 81 9.60 18.10 10.23
C CYS A 81 8.60 19.14 10.74
N LEU A 82 7.92 19.82 9.81
CA LEU A 82 6.79 20.71 10.07
C LEU A 82 5.56 20.23 9.29
N ILE A 83 4.37 20.22 9.93
CA ILE A 83 3.15 19.68 9.30
C ILE A 83 2.79 20.37 7.98
N SER A 84 3.04 21.68 7.86
CA SER A 84 2.76 22.42 6.62
C SER A 84 3.62 21.94 5.44
N PHE A 85 4.88 21.56 5.68
CA PHE A 85 5.76 21.02 4.64
C PHE A 85 5.39 19.59 4.25
N ILE A 86 4.92 18.78 5.20
CA ILE A 86 4.46 17.40 4.94
C ILE A 86 3.24 17.43 4.02
N LEU A 87 2.26 18.28 4.32
CA LEU A 87 1.04 18.37 3.50
C LEU A 87 1.36 18.79 2.06
N GLN A 88 2.33 19.68 1.82
CA GLN A 88 2.72 20.08 0.46
C GLN A 88 3.45 18.99 -0.34
N ARG A 89 4.00 17.96 0.32
CA ARG A 89 4.73 16.87 -0.36
C ARG A 89 3.86 15.66 -0.66
N TYR A 90 2.74 15.52 0.04
CA TYR A 90 1.83 14.38 -0.07
C TYR A 90 0.46 14.71 -0.69
N PHE A 91 0.13 16.00 -0.87
CA PHE A 91 -1.00 16.51 -1.67
C PHE A 91 -0.50 17.36 -2.82
#